data_AF-A0A8B7ZL68-F1
#
_entry.id   AF-A0A8B7ZL68-F1
#
_cell.length_a   1.000
_cell.length_b   1.000
_cell.length_c   1.000
_cell.angle_alpha   90.00
_cell.angle_beta   90.00
_cell.angle_gamma   90.00
#
_symmetry.space_group_name_H-M   'P 1'
#
loop_
_entity.id
_entity.type
_entity.pdbx_description
1 polymer ?
#
loop_
_entity_poly.entity_id
_entity_poly.type
_entity_poly.pdbx_seq_one_letter_code
_entity_poly.pdbx_strand_id
1 'polypeptide(L)'
;MVPAPKVVEYKCAISLGEGAYVNLGDFAKTCVSDPDVCASESATWSLWLKINSSAIHGDERYYFTAGGHSQQGRGVTLLKKVDSFDFCVRTKKQVPQCVEFENSKIPMDRWFHFAVTFDLMQSSAWLIVYLNGQELRIDVDHSATSSLPMKDGCTKLLLGNSYACNGPPLSSLRYGVTAAYSNLMVLDRLLSKKEMRNLYACGSLDWELKIRSLYIDDTNTNSGRLRCVCTASASTGPTIQWSVYYTERAEFHELGNSTEGIFEITQTAFSSCVLQSSLVIDQTQKPIGWNDVIGCKATTGSMQVSQYIHRGMVMTVSGLTYFDDFPTNGEERKATNGSYPFVCETASHLV
;
A
#
# COMPACT_ATOMS: atom_id res chain seq x y z
N MET A 1 -6.71 3.15 -12.89
CA MET A 1 -6.25 2.45 -11.66
C MET A 1 -5.93 1.00 -12.02
N VAL A 2 -5.16 0.29 -11.19
CA VAL A 2 -4.84 -1.13 -11.39
C VAL A 2 -4.93 -1.88 -10.05
N PRO A 3 -5.05 -3.22 -10.04
CA PRO A 3 -5.02 -3.99 -8.80
C PRO A 3 -3.72 -3.77 -8.02
N ALA A 4 -3.85 -3.44 -6.73
CA ALA A 4 -2.74 -3.24 -5.80
C ALA A 4 -2.07 -4.57 -5.39
N PRO A 5 -0.90 -4.54 -4.73
CA PRO A 5 -0.32 -5.72 -4.09
C PRO A 5 -1.31 -6.39 -3.12
N LYS A 6 -1.35 -7.72 -3.09
CA LYS A 6 -2.31 -8.46 -2.24
C LYS A 6 -2.08 -8.29 -0.73
N VAL A 7 -0.90 -7.81 -0.35
CA VAL A 7 -0.48 -7.63 1.04
C VAL A 7 -0.77 -6.23 1.57
N VAL A 8 -1.23 -5.28 0.75
CA VAL A 8 -1.63 -3.95 1.23
C VAL A 8 -3.12 -3.91 1.57
N GLU A 9 -3.54 -2.92 2.34
CA GLU A 9 -4.93 -2.73 2.75
C GLU A 9 -5.83 -2.29 1.59
N TYR A 10 -5.34 -1.35 0.78
CA TYR A 10 -6.08 -0.85 -0.37
C TYR A 10 -5.99 -1.81 -1.55
N LYS A 11 -7.14 -2.14 -2.15
CA LYS A 11 -7.22 -3.02 -3.33
C LYS A 11 -6.77 -2.34 -4.62
N CYS A 12 -6.70 -1.01 -4.60
CA CYS A 12 -6.42 -0.20 -5.77
C CYS A 12 -5.11 0.54 -5.67
N ALA A 13 -4.40 0.54 -6.79
CA ALA A 13 -3.20 1.31 -7.01
C ALA A 13 -3.41 2.33 -8.13
N ILE A 14 -2.71 3.45 -8.01
CA ILE A 14 -2.67 4.47 -9.05
C ILE A 14 -1.72 3.97 -10.13
N SER A 15 -2.16 3.98 -11.39
CA SER A 15 -1.30 3.71 -12.54
C SER A 15 -1.17 4.97 -13.37
N LEU A 16 0.08 5.35 -13.63
CA LEU A 16 0.46 6.52 -14.39
C LEU A 16 1.02 6.06 -15.73
N GLY A 17 0.57 6.70 -16.80
CA GLY A 17 1.18 6.58 -18.12
C GLY A 17 2.33 7.57 -18.29
N GLU A 18 3.05 7.46 -19.39
CA GLU A 18 4.17 8.36 -19.69
C GLU A 18 3.74 9.84 -19.64
N GLY A 19 4.54 10.65 -18.93
CA GLY A 19 4.28 12.08 -18.71
C GLY A 19 3.25 12.38 -17.62
N ALA A 20 2.40 11.42 -17.22
CA ALA A 20 1.47 11.60 -16.11
C ALA A 20 2.20 11.63 -14.76
N TYR A 21 1.62 12.33 -13.79
CA TYR A 21 2.20 12.46 -12.46
C TYR A 21 1.12 12.59 -11.38
N VAL A 22 1.51 12.31 -10.14
CA VAL A 22 0.74 12.67 -8.94
C VAL A 22 1.55 13.67 -8.15
N ASN A 23 0.95 14.83 -7.87
CA ASN A 23 1.51 15.79 -6.93
C ASN A 23 0.88 15.55 -5.55
N LEU A 24 1.70 15.07 -4.61
CA LEU A 24 1.24 14.76 -3.25
C LEU A 24 1.28 15.98 -2.32
N GLY A 25 1.80 17.12 -2.78
CA GLY A 25 1.80 18.38 -2.04
C GLY A 25 3.14 19.09 -2.02
N ASP A 26 3.13 20.24 -1.37
CA ASP A 26 4.31 21.02 -1.04
C ASP A 26 4.72 20.70 0.40
N PHE A 27 5.96 20.24 0.56
CA PHE A 27 6.53 19.76 1.81
C PHE A 27 7.65 20.66 2.31
N ALA A 28 7.63 21.95 1.95
CA ALA A 28 8.63 22.93 2.36
C ALA A 28 8.88 22.89 3.87
N LYS A 29 10.16 22.87 4.26
CA LYS A 29 10.61 22.85 5.66
C LYS A 29 10.16 21.61 6.45
N THR A 30 9.93 20.50 5.78
CA THR A 30 9.63 19.21 6.43
C THR A 30 10.68 18.16 6.05
N CYS A 31 10.79 17.11 6.85
CA CYS A 31 11.68 15.97 6.63
C CYS A 31 11.53 15.36 5.21
N VAL A 32 10.34 15.46 4.60
CA VAL A 32 10.05 14.90 3.27
C VAL A 32 10.87 15.59 2.17
N SER A 33 10.98 16.93 2.19
CA SER A 33 11.76 17.69 1.19
C SER A 33 13.14 18.10 1.68
N ASP A 34 13.39 17.97 2.99
CA ASP A 34 14.61 18.43 3.65
C ASP A 34 15.01 17.42 4.74
N PRO A 35 15.85 16.43 4.41
CA PRO A 35 16.27 15.39 5.36
C PRO A 35 17.01 15.95 6.58
N ASP A 36 17.59 17.15 6.48
CA ASP A 36 18.33 17.78 7.60
C ASP A 36 17.43 18.20 8.76
N VAL A 37 16.10 18.27 8.55
CA VAL A 37 15.11 18.68 9.56
C VAL A 37 14.26 17.52 10.11
N CYS A 38 14.58 16.27 9.74
CA CYS A 38 13.98 15.09 10.37
C CYS A 38 14.29 15.09 11.87
N ALA A 39 13.28 14.88 12.72
CA ALA A 39 13.45 14.97 14.17
C ALA A 39 14.36 13.86 14.71
N SER A 40 14.35 12.68 14.08
CA SER A 40 15.24 11.57 14.46
C SER A 40 16.58 11.59 13.73
N GLU A 41 16.87 12.64 12.96
CA GLU A 41 18.06 12.74 12.06
C GLU A 41 18.19 11.53 11.12
N SER A 42 17.07 10.86 10.87
CA SER A 42 16.98 9.64 10.11
C SER A 42 15.58 9.52 9.53
N ALA A 43 15.42 8.79 8.44
CA ALA A 43 14.10 8.52 7.91
C ALA A 43 14.03 7.20 7.16
N THR A 44 12.81 6.71 7.03
CA THR A 44 12.48 5.58 6.17
C THR A 44 11.47 5.99 5.12
N TRP A 45 11.75 5.66 3.87
CA TRP A 45 10.79 5.74 2.78
C TRP A 45 10.46 4.33 2.30
N SER A 46 9.19 4.06 2.04
CA SER A 46 8.69 2.76 1.57
C SER A 46 7.55 2.98 0.61
N LEU A 47 7.51 2.20 -0.47
CA LEU A 47 6.43 2.23 -1.43
C LEU A 47 6.40 0.94 -2.27
N TRP A 48 5.22 0.60 -2.77
CA TRP A 48 5.06 -0.46 -3.76
C TRP A 48 5.06 0.10 -5.17
N LEU A 49 5.84 -0.53 -6.05
CA LEU A 49 5.93 -0.18 -7.47
C LEU A 49 5.61 -1.37 -8.36
N LYS A 50 5.02 -1.06 -9.50
CA LYS A 50 5.00 -1.94 -10.67
C LYS A 50 5.46 -1.14 -11.87
N ILE A 51 6.62 -1.47 -12.41
CA ILE A 51 7.24 -0.75 -13.54
C ILE A 51 6.96 -1.53 -14.81
N ASN A 52 6.50 -0.86 -15.87
CA ASN A 52 6.24 -1.50 -17.16
C ASN A 52 7.55 -1.62 -17.97
N SER A 53 7.94 -2.84 -18.37
CA SER A 53 9.17 -3.08 -19.15
C SER A 53 9.19 -2.37 -20.50
N SER A 54 8.02 -2.21 -21.15
CA SER A 54 7.88 -1.55 -22.45
C SER A 54 8.12 -0.03 -22.41
N ALA A 55 8.16 0.56 -21.21
CA ALA A 55 8.36 1.99 -21.02
C ALA A 55 9.83 2.36 -20.71
N ILE A 56 10.76 1.42 -20.86
CA ILE A 56 12.18 1.60 -20.56
C ILE A 56 12.96 1.86 -21.86
N HIS A 57 12.69 3.00 -22.49
CA HIS A 57 13.48 3.48 -23.63
C HIS A 57 13.94 4.93 -23.39
N GLY A 58 15.24 5.17 -23.62
CA GLY A 58 15.86 6.50 -23.60
C GLY A 58 16.36 6.99 -22.23
N ASP A 59 16.46 8.32 -22.13
CA ASP A 59 17.06 9.14 -21.06
C ASP A 59 16.62 8.82 -19.62
N GLU A 60 17.28 9.46 -18.65
CA GLU A 60 16.95 9.40 -17.22
C GLU A 60 15.46 9.58 -16.95
N ARG A 61 14.81 8.66 -16.23
CA ARG A 61 13.38 8.75 -15.86
C ARG A 61 13.16 8.78 -14.35
N TYR A 62 12.18 9.54 -13.88
CA TYR A 62 11.93 9.74 -12.44
C TYR A 62 10.68 9.01 -11.95
N TYR A 63 10.84 8.08 -11.00
CA TYR A 63 9.71 7.36 -10.41
C TYR A 63 9.09 8.11 -9.25
N PHE A 64 9.90 8.73 -8.41
CA PHE A 64 9.44 9.73 -7.46
C PHE A 64 10.57 10.69 -7.11
N THR A 65 10.20 11.90 -6.72
CA THR A 65 11.15 12.87 -6.20
C THR A 65 10.51 13.81 -5.20
N ALA A 66 11.26 14.10 -4.14
CA ALA A 66 11.04 15.22 -3.23
C ALA A 66 12.26 16.13 -3.22
N GLY A 67 12.65 16.60 -4.41
CA GLY A 67 13.72 17.58 -4.62
C GLY A 67 15.14 17.02 -4.82
N GLY A 68 15.38 15.75 -4.50
CA GLY A 68 16.70 15.11 -4.67
C GLY A 68 17.17 14.92 -6.13
N HIS A 69 16.32 15.21 -7.12
CA HIS A 69 16.66 15.13 -8.55
C HIS A 69 17.56 16.27 -9.04
N SER A 70 17.58 17.40 -8.32
CA SER A 70 18.38 18.57 -8.70
C SER A 70 19.68 18.61 -7.90
N GLN A 71 20.81 18.94 -8.55
CA GLN A 71 22.08 19.17 -7.85
C GLN A 71 22.02 20.34 -6.86
N GLN A 72 21.11 21.29 -7.09
CA GLN A 72 20.85 22.41 -6.19
C GLN A 72 19.70 22.10 -5.22
N GLY A 73 19.06 20.94 -5.32
CA GLY A 73 17.92 20.54 -4.49
C GLY A 73 18.33 19.70 -3.29
N ARG A 74 17.38 19.56 -2.37
CA ARG A 74 17.46 18.70 -1.18
C ARG A 74 16.35 17.68 -1.21
N GLY A 75 16.50 16.63 -0.42
CA GLY A 75 15.55 15.55 -0.33
C GLY A 75 15.96 14.35 -1.16
N VAL A 76 14.97 13.63 -1.66
CA VAL A 76 15.18 12.27 -2.18
C VAL A 76 14.72 12.13 -3.63
N THR A 77 15.29 11.16 -4.33
CA THR A 77 14.84 10.79 -5.68
C THR A 77 15.11 9.33 -5.97
N LEU A 78 14.16 8.68 -6.64
CA LEU A 78 14.37 7.40 -7.32
C LEU A 78 14.27 7.64 -8.82
N LEU A 79 15.33 7.36 -9.54
CA LEU A 79 15.41 7.51 -10.99
C LEU A 79 15.99 6.28 -11.65
N LYS A 80 15.75 6.16 -12.95
CA LYS A 80 16.27 5.11 -13.82
C LYS A 80 17.17 5.77 -14.85
N LYS A 81 18.42 5.30 -14.95
CA LYS A 81 19.36 5.62 -16.03
C LYS A 81 19.22 4.60 -17.17
N VAL A 82 20.16 4.50 -18.10
CA VAL A 82 20.08 3.48 -19.17
C VAL A 82 20.15 2.05 -18.59
N ASP A 83 21.19 1.73 -17.84
CA ASP A 83 21.46 0.35 -17.37
C ASP A 83 21.22 0.10 -15.88
N SER A 84 20.83 1.14 -15.15
CA SER A 84 20.70 1.11 -13.70
C SER A 84 19.53 1.94 -13.19
N PHE A 85 19.26 1.77 -11.90
CA PHE A 85 18.44 2.63 -11.09
C PHE A 85 19.30 3.28 -10.01
N ASP A 86 18.97 4.52 -9.70
CA ASP A 86 19.63 5.29 -8.67
C ASP A 86 18.61 5.74 -7.64
N PHE A 87 18.95 5.55 -6.37
CA PHE A 87 18.31 6.26 -5.28
C PHE A 87 19.31 7.23 -4.64
N CYS A 88 18.97 8.51 -4.63
CA CYS A 88 19.83 9.55 -4.07
C CYS A 88 19.13 10.28 -2.92
N VAL A 89 19.92 10.58 -1.88
CA VAL A 89 19.55 11.48 -0.79
C VAL A 89 20.51 12.67 -0.79
N ARG A 90 19.94 13.87 -0.79
CA ARG A 90 20.66 15.14 -0.85
C ARG A 90 20.35 15.98 0.38
N THR A 91 21.38 16.40 1.11
CA THR A 91 21.26 17.18 2.35
C THR A 91 22.30 18.30 2.37
N LYS A 92 22.12 19.31 3.23
CA LYS A 92 23.08 20.40 3.47
C LYS A 92 24.22 19.96 4.39
N LYS A 93 23.94 19.10 5.37
CA LYS A 93 24.89 18.71 6.42
C LYS A 93 25.87 17.61 5.96
N GLN A 94 25.48 16.81 4.97
CA GLN A 94 26.23 15.63 4.53
C GLN A 94 26.53 15.67 3.03
N VAL A 95 27.60 14.97 2.61
CA VAL A 95 27.86 14.72 1.18
C VAL A 95 26.70 13.90 0.63
N PRO A 96 26.09 14.27 -0.51
CA PRO A 96 25.04 13.48 -1.13
C PRO A 96 25.46 12.02 -1.32
N GLN A 97 24.58 11.07 -0.98
CA GLN A 97 24.78 9.66 -1.24
C GLN A 97 23.77 9.17 -2.27
N CYS A 98 24.27 8.46 -3.27
CA CYS A 98 23.49 7.75 -4.27
C CYS A 98 23.85 6.27 -4.22
N VAL A 99 22.83 5.43 -4.28
CA VAL A 99 23.00 3.98 -4.40
C VAL A 99 22.49 3.58 -5.79
N GLU A 100 23.42 3.10 -6.62
CA GLU A 100 23.16 2.62 -7.97
C GLU A 100 22.98 1.09 -7.94
N PHE A 101 21.92 0.58 -8.55
CA PHE A 101 21.68 -0.85 -8.69
C PHE A 101 21.24 -1.24 -10.09
N GLU A 102 21.70 -2.40 -10.54
CA GLU A 102 21.40 -2.93 -11.86
C GLU A 102 19.90 -3.12 -12.10
N ASN A 103 19.47 -2.89 -13.34
CA ASN A 103 18.10 -3.19 -13.78
C ASN A 103 17.68 -4.63 -13.50
N SER A 104 18.63 -5.58 -13.54
CA SER A 104 18.43 -7.01 -13.30
C SER A 104 17.83 -7.31 -11.92
N LYS A 105 18.03 -6.41 -10.95
CA LYS A 105 17.50 -6.55 -9.57
C LYS A 105 16.05 -6.13 -9.46
N ILE A 106 15.51 -5.40 -10.44
CA ILE A 106 14.16 -4.85 -10.40
C ILE A 106 13.20 -5.74 -11.19
N PRO A 107 12.19 -6.34 -10.53
CA PRO A 107 11.24 -7.22 -11.21
C PRO A 107 10.24 -6.38 -12.01
N MET A 108 10.54 -6.20 -13.30
CA MET A 108 9.64 -5.52 -14.24
C MET A 108 8.30 -6.26 -14.37
N ASP A 109 7.26 -5.52 -14.71
CA ASP A 109 5.87 -5.97 -14.93
C ASP A 109 5.24 -6.69 -13.72
N ARG A 110 5.84 -6.58 -12.54
CA ARG A 110 5.37 -7.18 -11.29
C ARG A 110 5.44 -6.16 -10.16
N TRP A 111 4.57 -6.36 -9.16
CA TRP A 111 4.64 -5.59 -7.93
C TRP A 111 5.91 -5.95 -7.16
N PHE A 112 6.65 -4.94 -6.74
CA PHE A 112 7.75 -5.06 -5.78
C PHE A 112 7.68 -3.95 -4.74
N HIS A 113 8.26 -4.24 -3.59
CA HIS A 113 8.38 -3.28 -2.50
C HIS A 113 9.77 -2.67 -2.53
N PHE A 114 9.81 -1.35 -2.71
CA PHE A 114 11.02 -0.56 -2.62
C PHE A 114 11.00 0.20 -1.31
N ALA A 115 12.07 0.08 -0.52
CA ALA A 115 12.22 0.86 0.68
C ALA A 115 13.68 1.28 0.87
N VAL A 116 13.88 2.37 1.58
CA VAL A 116 15.18 2.95 1.85
C VAL A 116 15.18 3.55 3.24
N THR A 117 16.31 3.43 3.92
CA THR A 117 16.55 4.09 5.20
C THR A 117 17.79 4.94 5.07
N PHE A 118 17.76 6.12 5.67
CA PHE A 118 18.98 6.90 5.84
C PHE A 118 19.14 7.39 7.28
N ASP A 119 20.39 7.41 7.75
CA ASP A 119 20.79 7.81 9.10
C ASP A 119 21.87 8.90 9.07
N LEU A 120 21.46 10.17 9.17
CA LEU A 120 22.37 11.31 9.06
C LEU A 120 23.29 11.47 10.28
N MET A 121 23.18 10.60 11.30
CA MET A 121 24.12 10.53 12.40
C MET A 121 25.36 9.69 12.08
N GLN A 122 25.28 8.85 11.06
CA GLN A 122 26.41 8.04 10.62
C GLN A 122 27.31 8.85 9.67
N SER A 123 28.63 8.71 9.89
CA SER A 123 29.66 9.43 9.12
C SER A 123 29.95 8.78 7.75
N SER A 124 29.60 7.51 7.55
CA SER A 124 29.79 6.77 6.30
C SER A 124 28.69 5.74 6.10
N ALA A 125 28.37 5.43 4.83
CA ALA A 125 27.38 4.43 4.42
C ALA A 125 26.03 4.52 5.16
N TRP A 126 25.50 5.73 5.28
CA TRP A 126 24.28 6.01 6.02
C TRP A 126 23.00 5.70 5.24
N LEU A 127 23.09 5.39 3.95
CA LEU A 127 21.95 5.06 3.09
C LEU A 127 21.90 3.55 2.80
N ILE A 128 20.76 2.93 3.11
CA ILE A 128 20.52 1.49 2.87
C ILE A 128 19.26 1.32 2.03
N VAL A 129 19.36 0.48 0.99
CA VAL A 129 18.25 0.15 0.09
C VAL A 129 17.73 -1.25 0.37
N TYR A 130 16.41 -1.41 0.33
CA TYR A 130 15.70 -2.66 0.50
C TYR A 130 14.81 -2.93 -0.72
N LEU A 131 14.91 -4.15 -1.26
CA LEU A 131 13.98 -4.68 -2.25
C LEU A 131 13.28 -5.91 -1.69
N ASN A 132 11.95 -5.90 -1.73
CA ASN A 132 11.12 -7.02 -1.24
C ASN A 132 11.50 -7.46 0.19
N GLY A 133 11.77 -6.47 1.06
CA GLY A 133 12.13 -6.68 2.45
C GLY A 133 13.57 -7.18 2.68
N GLN A 134 14.36 -7.32 1.61
CA GLN A 134 15.77 -7.73 1.69
C GLN A 134 16.69 -6.54 1.43
N GLU A 135 17.73 -6.44 2.25
CA GLU A 135 18.76 -5.41 2.12
C GLU A 135 19.61 -5.69 0.88
N LEU A 136 19.77 -4.67 0.03
CA LEU A 136 20.71 -4.72 -1.07
C LEU A 136 22.10 -4.37 -0.54
N ARG A 137 23.03 -5.31 -0.70
CA ARG A 137 24.46 -5.05 -0.45
C ARG A 137 25.04 -4.40 -1.68
N ILE A 138 25.14 -3.08 -1.65
CA ILE A 138 25.66 -2.26 -2.74
C ILE A 138 26.76 -1.38 -2.18
N ASP A 139 27.87 -1.28 -2.90
CA ASP A 139 28.92 -0.33 -2.56
C ASP A 139 28.40 1.08 -2.85
N VAL A 140 28.37 1.92 -1.81
CA VAL A 140 27.89 3.30 -1.93
C VAL A 140 28.89 4.09 -2.75
N ASP A 141 28.45 4.63 -3.89
CA ASP A 141 29.29 5.54 -4.65
C ASP A 141 29.37 6.89 -3.92
N HIS A 142 30.59 7.29 -3.55
CA HIS A 142 30.90 8.56 -2.92
C HIS A 142 31.16 9.68 -3.94
N SER A 143 30.92 9.45 -5.23
CA SER A 143 31.33 10.35 -6.33
C SER A 143 30.61 11.71 -6.39
N ALA A 144 29.52 11.92 -5.65
CA ALA A 144 28.75 13.18 -5.70
C ALA A 144 29.42 14.34 -4.92
N THR A 145 30.55 14.82 -5.43
CA THR A 145 31.29 16.00 -4.94
C THR A 145 30.78 17.29 -5.60
N SER A 146 29.49 17.62 -5.51
CA SER A 146 29.00 18.94 -5.95
C SER A 146 28.81 19.88 -4.76
N SER A 147 29.74 20.82 -4.59
CA SER A 147 29.77 21.89 -3.58
C SER A 147 28.84 23.07 -3.89
N LEU A 148 27.87 22.90 -4.79
CA LEU A 148 26.94 23.98 -5.10
C LEU A 148 26.03 24.25 -3.89
N PRO A 149 25.85 25.52 -3.48
CA PRO A 149 24.97 25.84 -2.38
C PRO A 149 23.56 25.37 -2.70
N MET A 150 23.07 24.41 -1.91
CA MET A 150 21.74 23.86 -2.04
C MET A 150 20.69 24.92 -1.73
N LYS A 151 19.66 25.00 -2.59
CA LYS A 151 18.53 25.91 -2.50
C LYS A 151 17.29 25.17 -1.99
N ASP A 152 16.44 25.91 -1.29
CA ASP A 152 15.20 25.39 -0.70
C ASP A 152 14.02 25.38 -1.69
N GLY A 153 14.27 25.47 -3.00
CA GLY A 153 13.21 25.61 -4.01
C GLY A 153 12.54 24.30 -4.43
N CYS A 154 13.12 23.15 -4.11
CA CYS A 154 12.61 21.84 -4.53
C CYS A 154 11.80 21.16 -3.41
N THR A 155 10.58 21.63 -3.14
CA THR A 155 9.81 21.20 -1.96
C THR A 155 8.63 20.28 -2.24
N LYS A 156 8.27 20.08 -3.51
CA LYS A 156 7.15 19.22 -3.90
C LYS A 156 7.54 17.75 -3.94
N LEU A 157 6.62 16.89 -3.52
CA LEU A 157 6.71 15.44 -3.68
C LEU A 157 5.88 14.99 -4.87
N LEU A 158 6.55 14.50 -5.91
CA LEU A 158 5.92 13.99 -7.13
C LEU A 158 6.15 12.49 -7.29
N LEU A 159 5.14 11.79 -7.77
CA LEU A 159 5.25 10.44 -8.33
C LEU A 159 5.12 10.51 -9.85
N GLY A 160 5.90 9.70 -10.55
CA GLY A 160 5.79 9.52 -12.00
C GLY A 160 6.55 10.54 -12.85
N ASN A 161 7.14 11.58 -12.26
CA ASN A 161 7.81 12.66 -13.00
C ASN A 161 8.75 13.49 -12.10
N SER A 162 9.49 14.41 -12.71
CA SER A 162 10.32 15.44 -12.06
C SER A 162 9.76 16.84 -12.29
N TYR A 163 10.33 17.87 -11.65
CA TYR A 163 9.93 19.27 -11.86
C TYR A 163 11.13 20.21 -11.76
N ALA A 164 11.09 21.37 -12.41
CA ALA A 164 12.13 22.38 -12.16
C ALA A 164 11.86 23.10 -10.84
N CYS A 165 12.87 23.18 -9.99
CA CYS A 165 12.76 23.83 -8.68
C CYS A 165 12.54 25.35 -8.73
N ASN A 166 12.92 26.00 -9.83
CA ASN A 166 12.84 27.46 -9.99
C ASN A 166 12.06 27.89 -11.26
N GLY A 167 11.28 26.97 -11.85
CA GLY A 167 10.50 27.25 -13.06
C GLY A 167 9.04 27.60 -12.74
N PRO A 168 8.27 28.14 -13.71
CA PRO A 168 6.83 28.21 -13.61
C PRO A 168 6.26 26.84 -13.23
N PRO A 169 5.18 26.77 -12.43
CA PRO A 169 4.62 25.50 -12.02
C PRO A 169 4.26 24.69 -13.26
N LEU A 170 4.93 23.55 -13.45
CA LEU A 170 4.61 22.47 -14.40
C LEU A 170 5.07 22.64 -15.86
N SER A 171 5.69 23.75 -16.27
CA SER A 171 6.11 23.94 -17.68
C SER A 171 7.38 23.17 -18.09
N SER A 172 7.93 22.33 -17.20
CA SER A 172 9.15 21.56 -17.45
C SER A 172 9.09 20.18 -16.79
N LEU A 173 7.92 19.56 -16.73
CA LEU A 173 7.82 18.14 -16.45
C LEU A 173 8.64 17.42 -17.51
N ARG A 174 9.70 16.74 -17.10
CA ARG A 174 10.55 15.98 -17.99
C ARG A 174 10.69 14.57 -17.47
N TYR A 175 10.69 13.64 -18.42
CA TYR A 175 11.05 12.25 -18.17
C TYR A 175 10.08 11.47 -17.27
N GLY A 176 8.79 11.55 -17.61
CA GLY A 176 7.77 10.77 -16.92
C GLY A 176 7.94 9.27 -17.13
N VAL A 177 7.36 8.46 -16.24
CA VAL A 177 7.43 6.99 -16.30
C VAL A 177 6.04 6.36 -16.45
N THR A 178 6.00 5.17 -17.03
CA THR A 178 4.81 4.31 -16.95
C THR A 178 4.98 3.34 -15.77
N ALA A 179 4.30 3.62 -14.67
CA ALA A 179 4.37 2.82 -13.46
C ALA A 179 3.07 2.85 -12.66
N ALA A 180 2.88 1.86 -11.81
CA ALA A 180 1.84 1.88 -10.79
C ALA A 180 2.43 1.99 -9.38
N TYR A 181 1.72 2.69 -8.51
CA TYR A 181 2.13 3.09 -7.17
C TYR A 181 1.07 2.68 -6.15
N SER A 182 1.51 2.14 -5.02
CA SER A 182 0.65 1.81 -3.89
C SER A 182 1.40 2.01 -2.57
N ASN A 183 0.67 2.35 -1.50
CA ASN A 183 1.18 2.43 -0.12
C ASN A 183 2.52 3.18 0.01
N LEU A 184 2.59 4.44 -0.44
CA LEU A 184 3.73 5.29 -0.09
C LEU A 184 3.69 5.62 1.40
N MET A 185 4.80 5.43 2.08
CA MET A 185 5.01 5.68 3.49
C MET A 185 6.33 6.41 3.70
N VAL A 186 6.30 7.46 4.52
CA VAL A 186 7.49 8.20 4.98
C VAL A 186 7.44 8.27 6.50
N LEU A 187 8.52 7.85 7.15
CA LEU A 187 8.63 7.76 8.59
C LEU A 187 9.86 8.52 9.07
N ASP A 188 9.68 9.37 10.07
CA ASP A 188 10.75 10.07 10.79
C ASP A 188 11.34 9.13 11.87
N ARG A 189 11.88 8.00 11.40
CA ARG A 189 12.67 7.01 12.16
C ARG A 189 13.28 5.96 11.22
N LEU A 190 14.29 5.25 11.71
CA LEU A 190 14.79 4.03 11.09
C LEU A 190 13.89 2.84 11.40
N LEU A 191 13.57 2.05 10.37
CA LEU A 191 13.04 0.71 10.55
C LEU A 191 14.17 -0.31 10.68
N SER A 192 14.04 -1.23 11.64
CA SER A 192 14.90 -2.39 11.74
C SER A 192 14.74 -3.34 10.54
N LYS A 193 15.72 -4.22 10.31
CA LYS A 193 15.63 -5.25 9.26
C LYS A 193 14.40 -6.16 9.43
N LYS A 194 13.98 -6.41 10.67
CA LYS A 194 12.76 -7.17 10.98
C LYS A 194 11.50 -6.41 10.56
N GLU A 195 11.41 -5.13 10.93
CA GLU A 195 10.30 -4.26 10.50
C GLU A 195 10.23 -4.14 8.97
N MET A 196 11.36 -4.04 8.28
CA MET A 196 11.38 -3.99 6.80
C MET A 196 10.87 -5.26 6.15
N ARG A 197 11.28 -6.44 6.65
CA ARG A 197 10.74 -7.73 6.18
C ARG A 197 9.25 -7.82 6.44
N ASN A 198 8.80 -7.36 7.60
CA ASN A 198 7.39 -7.36 7.96
C ASN A 198 6.59 -6.39 7.10
N LEU A 199 7.11 -5.19 6.83
CA LEU A 199 6.45 -4.21 5.96
C LEU A 199 6.25 -4.76 4.55
N TYR A 200 7.24 -5.48 4.01
CA TYR A 200 7.08 -6.20 2.74
C TYR A 200 6.06 -7.34 2.83
N ALA A 201 6.20 -8.24 3.79
CA ALA A 201 5.37 -9.44 3.88
C ALA A 201 3.91 -9.11 4.25
N CYS A 202 3.70 -8.08 5.05
CA CYS A 202 2.42 -7.76 5.67
C CYS A 202 1.79 -6.47 5.16
N GLY A 203 2.52 -5.63 4.41
CA GLY A 203 2.07 -4.34 3.95
C GLY A 203 1.74 -3.33 5.05
N SER A 204 2.16 -3.59 6.30
CA SER A 204 1.87 -2.78 7.48
C SER A 204 2.97 -2.92 8.53
N LEU A 205 3.22 -1.84 9.27
CA LEU A 205 4.01 -1.85 10.51
C LEU A 205 3.14 -2.08 11.75
N ASP A 206 1.83 -1.87 11.62
CA ASP A 206 0.88 -2.18 12.65
C ASP A 206 0.63 -3.69 12.66
N TRP A 207 0.88 -4.28 13.82
CA TRP A 207 0.87 -5.72 14.08
C TRP A 207 -0.40 -6.19 14.77
N GLU A 208 -1.32 -5.27 15.03
CA GLU A 208 -2.61 -5.58 15.60
C GLU A 208 -3.43 -6.46 14.66
N LEU A 209 -4.23 -7.32 15.27
CA LEU A 209 -5.23 -8.08 14.55
C LEU A 209 -6.26 -7.14 13.95
N LYS A 210 -6.42 -7.15 12.63
CA LYS A 210 -7.42 -6.32 11.94
C LYS A 210 -8.10 -7.10 10.83
N ILE A 211 -9.40 -6.87 10.67
CA ILE A 211 -10.13 -7.22 9.46
C ILE A 211 -9.97 -6.04 8.49
N ARG A 212 -9.25 -6.27 7.39
CA ARG A 212 -8.92 -5.27 6.37
C ARG A 212 -10.08 -5.00 5.41
N SER A 213 -10.86 -6.04 5.12
CA SER A 213 -12.03 -5.91 4.27
C SER A 213 -13.00 -7.05 4.53
N LEU A 214 -14.29 -6.74 4.51
CA LEU A 214 -15.39 -7.67 4.45
C LEU A 214 -16.38 -7.16 3.38
N TYR A 215 -16.66 -7.97 2.37
CA TYR A 215 -17.56 -7.58 1.27
C TYR A 215 -18.25 -8.78 0.63
N ILE A 216 -19.36 -8.51 -0.05
CA ILE A 216 -20.07 -9.46 -0.90
C ILE A 216 -19.56 -9.30 -2.35
N ASP A 217 -19.21 -10.41 -2.98
CA ASP A 217 -18.72 -10.50 -4.35
C ASP A 217 -19.87 -10.91 -5.29
N ASP A 218 -20.53 -9.90 -5.88
CA ASP A 218 -21.70 -10.06 -6.74
C ASP A 218 -21.34 -10.42 -8.20
N THR A 219 -20.07 -10.65 -8.54
CA THR A 219 -19.69 -10.93 -9.92
C THR A 219 -20.22 -12.26 -10.47
N ASN A 220 -20.90 -13.07 -9.64
CA ASN A 220 -21.39 -14.40 -9.99
C ASN A 220 -22.85 -14.68 -9.58
N THR A 221 -23.69 -13.64 -9.55
CA THR A 221 -25.12 -13.74 -9.14
C THR A 221 -25.94 -14.73 -9.98
N ASN A 222 -25.54 -14.98 -11.23
CA ASN A 222 -26.21 -15.95 -12.11
C ASN A 222 -26.06 -17.42 -11.67
N SER A 223 -25.15 -17.72 -10.74
CA SER A 223 -24.92 -19.09 -10.27
C SER A 223 -25.83 -19.52 -9.12
N GLY A 224 -26.67 -18.62 -8.59
CA GLY A 224 -27.42 -18.89 -7.35
C GLY A 224 -26.49 -19.05 -6.14
N ARG A 225 -25.27 -18.52 -6.20
CA ARG A 225 -24.29 -18.57 -5.11
C ARG A 225 -23.96 -17.17 -4.64
N LEU A 226 -23.96 -16.97 -3.33
CA LEU A 226 -23.50 -15.73 -2.70
C LEU A 226 -22.08 -15.93 -2.21
N ARG A 227 -21.14 -15.11 -2.67
CA ARG A 227 -19.75 -15.17 -2.22
C ARG A 227 -19.44 -13.98 -1.31
N CYS A 228 -18.96 -14.26 -0.11
CA CYS A 228 -18.47 -13.25 0.83
C CYS A 228 -16.97 -13.42 0.98
N VAL A 229 -16.23 -12.32 1.06
CA VAL A 229 -14.77 -12.34 1.18
C VAL A 229 -14.36 -11.51 2.38
N CYS A 230 -13.56 -12.11 3.26
CA CYS A 230 -12.96 -11.46 4.41
C CYS A 230 -11.44 -11.55 4.32
N THR A 231 -10.75 -10.44 4.55
CA THR A 231 -9.29 -10.41 4.62
C THR A 231 -8.88 -9.89 5.98
N ALA A 232 -8.02 -10.61 6.67
CA ALA A 232 -7.50 -10.23 7.97
C ALA A 232 -5.96 -10.20 7.96
N SER A 233 -5.39 -9.43 8.88
CA SER A 233 -3.96 -9.46 9.14
C SER A 233 -3.61 -9.46 10.62
N ALA A 234 -2.49 -10.10 10.94
CA ALA A 234 -1.88 -10.13 12.27
C ALA A 234 -0.39 -10.48 12.15
N SER A 235 0.43 -10.04 13.11
CA SER A 235 1.88 -10.32 13.10
C SER A 235 2.25 -11.81 13.08
N THR A 236 1.45 -12.65 13.74
CA THR A 236 1.67 -14.11 13.81
C THR A 236 0.79 -14.91 12.85
N GLY A 237 0.07 -14.22 11.96
CA GLY A 237 -0.92 -14.83 11.08
C GLY A 237 -2.28 -14.96 11.76
N PRO A 238 -3.35 -14.40 11.16
CA PRO A 238 -4.69 -14.55 11.71
C PRO A 238 -5.32 -15.88 11.27
N THR A 239 -6.29 -16.35 12.04
CA THR A 239 -7.29 -17.32 11.56
C THR A 239 -8.60 -16.60 11.32
N ILE A 240 -9.38 -17.04 10.33
CA ILE A 240 -10.70 -16.47 10.04
C ILE A 240 -11.76 -17.54 10.27
N GLN A 241 -12.80 -17.16 11.02
CA GLN A 241 -14.01 -17.94 11.24
C GLN A 241 -15.22 -17.18 10.70
N TRP A 242 -16.18 -17.92 10.16
CA TRP A 242 -17.41 -17.35 9.63
C TRP A 242 -18.61 -17.66 10.53
N SER A 243 -19.57 -16.75 10.54
CA SER A 243 -20.88 -16.97 11.14
C SER A 243 -21.98 -16.42 10.23
N VAL A 244 -23.14 -17.05 10.26
CA VAL A 244 -24.33 -16.62 9.51
C VAL A 244 -25.53 -16.61 10.43
N TYR A 245 -26.21 -15.47 10.50
CA TYR A 245 -27.42 -15.28 11.28
C TYR A 245 -28.61 -15.04 10.35
N TYR A 246 -29.54 -15.99 10.33
CA TYR A 246 -30.79 -15.90 9.58
C TYR A 246 -31.84 -15.22 10.46
N THR A 247 -32.10 -13.95 10.18
CA THR A 247 -32.96 -13.07 11.00
C THR A 247 -34.40 -13.57 11.09
N GLU A 248 -35.01 -13.95 9.96
CA GLU A 248 -36.40 -14.42 9.91
C GLU A 248 -36.62 -15.73 10.69
N ARG A 249 -35.55 -16.52 10.87
CA ARG A 249 -35.59 -17.83 11.55
C ARG A 249 -34.99 -17.79 12.94
N ALA A 250 -34.42 -16.65 13.35
CA ALA A 250 -33.60 -16.51 14.55
C ALA A 250 -32.54 -17.62 14.68
N GLU A 251 -31.93 -18.01 13.55
CA GLU A 251 -31.04 -19.17 13.47
C GLU A 251 -29.59 -18.72 13.29
N PHE A 252 -28.70 -19.11 14.21
CA PHE A 252 -27.28 -18.76 14.18
C PHE A 252 -26.42 -19.98 13.84
N HIS A 253 -25.54 -19.83 12.85
CA HIS A 253 -24.58 -20.84 12.42
C HIS A 253 -23.16 -20.33 12.67
N GLU A 254 -22.40 -21.03 13.51
CA GLU A 254 -20.97 -20.82 13.65
C GLU A 254 -20.24 -21.85 12.79
N LEU A 255 -19.71 -21.40 11.64
CA LEU A 255 -19.16 -22.29 10.63
C LEU A 255 -17.69 -22.66 10.88
N GLY A 256 -17.02 -21.88 11.74
CA GLY A 256 -15.57 -22.01 11.94
C GLY A 256 -14.82 -21.84 10.62
N ASN A 257 -13.97 -22.81 10.28
CA ASN A 257 -13.19 -22.87 9.05
C ASN A 257 -13.49 -24.10 8.17
N SER A 258 -14.51 -24.90 8.51
CA SER A 258 -14.87 -26.12 7.78
C SER A 258 -16.01 -25.88 6.80
N THR A 259 -15.93 -26.55 5.65
CA THR A 259 -17.02 -26.62 4.68
C THR A 259 -18.09 -27.60 5.19
N GLU A 260 -19.34 -27.14 5.33
CA GLU A 260 -20.45 -27.99 5.76
C GLU A 260 -21.74 -27.62 5.02
N GLY A 261 -22.43 -28.64 4.49
CA GLY A 261 -23.71 -28.48 3.81
C GLY A 261 -23.67 -27.47 2.66
N ILE A 262 -24.36 -26.35 2.85
CA ILE A 262 -24.52 -25.26 1.86
C ILE A 262 -23.37 -24.25 1.87
N PHE A 263 -22.41 -24.40 2.79
CA PHE A 263 -21.33 -23.46 3.02
C PHE A 263 -20.01 -24.02 2.52
N GLU A 264 -19.40 -23.32 1.56
CA GLU A 264 -18.03 -23.62 1.10
C GLU A 264 -17.09 -22.52 1.60
N ILE A 265 -16.15 -22.90 2.47
CA ILE A 265 -15.12 -21.99 2.99
C ILE A 265 -13.79 -22.31 2.31
N THR A 266 -13.19 -21.30 1.70
CA THR A 266 -11.83 -21.36 1.15
C THR A 266 -10.94 -20.36 1.88
N GLN A 267 -9.67 -20.71 2.06
CA GLN A 267 -8.67 -19.84 2.68
C GLN A 267 -7.44 -19.73 1.77
N THR A 268 -6.89 -18.52 1.66
CA THR A 268 -5.71 -18.24 0.85
C THR A 268 -4.80 -17.30 1.64
N ALA A 269 -3.63 -17.81 2.03
CA ALA A 269 -2.60 -17.00 2.65
C ALA A 269 -1.83 -16.23 1.57
N PHE A 270 -1.83 -14.90 1.64
CA PHE A 270 -0.98 -14.08 0.77
C PHE A 270 0.43 -13.92 1.35
N SER A 271 0.55 -14.06 2.66
CA SER A 271 1.81 -14.11 3.40
C SER A 271 1.59 -14.78 4.75
N SER A 272 2.63 -14.86 5.59
CA SER A 272 2.52 -15.36 6.96
C SER A 272 1.64 -14.51 7.87
N CYS A 273 1.24 -13.31 7.44
CA CYS A 273 0.54 -12.32 8.26
C CYS A 273 -0.75 -11.78 7.62
N VAL A 274 -1.08 -12.19 6.39
CA VAL A 274 -2.31 -11.78 5.70
C VAL A 274 -3.02 -13.02 5.17
N LEU A 275 -4.25 -13.23 5.66
CA LEU A 275 -5.13 -14.33 5.27
C LEU A 275 -6.39 -13.76 4.63
N GLN A 276 -6.77 -14.32 3.49
CA GLN A 276 -8.10 -14.12 2.93
C GLN A 276 -8.91 -15.40 3.10
N SER A 277 -10.16 -15.28 3.54
CA SER A 277 -11.13 -16.36 3.49
C SER A 277 -12.30 -15.95 2.60
N SER A 278 -12.83 -16.89 1.81
CA SER A 278 -14.10 -16.72 1.10
C SER A 278 -15.12 -17.71 1.65
N LEU A 279 -16.31 -17.23 1.94
CA LEU A 279 -17.49 -18.03 2.25
C LEU A 279 -18.41 -18.00 1.03
N VAL A 280 -18.72 -19.15 0.46
CA VAL A 280 -19.72 -19.28 -0.60
C VAL A 280 -20.94 -20.00 -0.05
N ILE A 281 -22.11 -19.38 -0.22
CA ILE A 281 -23.40 -19.87 0.27
C ILE A 281 -24.26 -20.24 -0.94
N ASP A 282 -24.68 -21.50 -1.04
CA ASP A 282 -25.64 -21.95 -2.05
C ASP A 282 -27.05 -21.40 -1.75
N GLN A 283 -27.46 -20.37 -2.51
CA GLN A 283 -28.74 -19.70 -2.34
C GLN A 283 -29.93 -20.54 -2.83
N THR A 284 -29.67 -21.64 -3.56
CA THR A 284 -30.75 -22.51 -4.06
C THR A 284 -31.31 -23.40 -2.94
N GLN A 285 -30.49 -23.71 -1.94
CA GLN A 285 -30.88 -24.54 -0.81
C GLN A 285 -31.38 -23.70 0.38
N LYS A 286 -30.71 -22.58 0.66
CA LYS A 286 -31.08 -21.67 1.75
C LYS A 286 -30.73 -20.23 1.36
N PRO A 287 -31.70 -19.46 0.82
CA PRO A 287 -31.44 -18.09 0.43
C PRO A 287 -31.15 -17.20 1.64
N ILE A 288 -30.18 -16.31 1.49
CA ILE A 288 -29.83 -15.26 2.46
C ILE A 288 -30.72 -14.05 2.16
N GLY A 289 -31.55 -13.70 3.13
CA GLY A 289 -32.45 -12.56 3.11
C GLY A 289 -31.70 -11.22 3.18
N TRP A 290 -32.42 -10.12 2.94
CA TRP A 290 -31.86 -8.76 2.95
C TRP A 290 -31.35 -8.31 4.33
N ASN A 291 -31.95 -8.87 5.39
CA ASN A 291 -31.65 -8.56 6.78
C ASN A 291 -30.69 -9.57 7.43
N ASP A 292 -30.37 -10.68 6.75
CA ASP A 292 -29.49 -11.71 7.30
C ASP A 292 -28.06 -11.20 7.41
N VAL A 293 -27.40 -11.57 8.51
CA VAL A 293 -26.08 -11.04 8.88
C VAL A 293 -25.02 -12.11 8.69
N ILE A 294 -23.93 -11.74 8.03
CA ILE A 294 -22.75 -12.56 7.83
C ILE A 294 -21.62 -11.95 8.63
N GLY A 295 -21.12 -12.69 9.61
CA GLY A 295 -20.00 -12.28 10.45
C GLY A 295 -18.70 -12.91 10.00
N CYS A 296 -17.64 -12.11 9.91
CA CYS A 296 -16.26 -12.58 9.85
C CYS A 296 -15.58 -12.28 11.19
N LYS A 297 -15.01 -13.30 11.81
CA LYS A 297 -14.21 -13.18 13.02
C LYS A 297 -12.77 -13.56 12.71
N ALA A 298 -11.85 -12.64 12.94
CA ALA A 298 -10.43 -12.91 12.88
C ALA A 298 -9.90 -13.16 14.31
N THR A 299 -8.93 -14.06 14.47
CA THR A 299 -8.25 -14.30 15.76
C THR A 299 -6.74 -14.48 15.57
N THR A 300 -5.96 -14.09 16.59
CA THR A 300 -4.52 -14.35 16.67
C THR A 300 -4.10 -14.42 18.14
N GLY A 301 -3.62 -15.59 18.58
CA GLY A 301 -3.38 -15.82 20.02
C GLY A 301 -4.65 -15.59 20.84
N SER A 302 -4.60 -14.66 21.81
CA SER A 302 -5.75 -14.26 22.64
C SER A 302 -6.58 -13.10 22.07
N MET A 303 -6.15 -12.48 20.97
CA MET A 303 -6.85 -11.34 20.37
C MET A 303 -7.91 -11.84 19.38
N GLN A 304 -9.05 -11.15 19.34
CA GLN A 304 -10.12 -11.38 18.37
C GLN A 304 -10.72 -10.06 17.89
N VAL A 305 -11.11 -10.00 16.63
CA VAL A 305 -11.84 -8.88 16.02
C VAL A 305 -12.93 -9.47 15.14
N SER A 306 -14.13 -8.90 15.20
CA SER A 306 -15.27 -9.31 14.37
C SER A 306 -15.76 -8.14 13.52
N GLN A 307 -16.22 -8.44 12.31
CA GLN A 307 -16.97 -7.52 11.45
C GLN A 307 -18.17 -8.25 10.87
N TYR A 308 -19.23 -7.50 10.58
CA TYR A 308 -20.50 -8.02 10.10
C TYR A 308 -20.93 -7.29 8.84
N ILE A 309 -21.60 -8.01 7.94
CA ILE A 309 -22.20 -7.45 6.71
C ILE A 309 -23.58 -8.08 6.51
N HIS A 310 -24.53 -7.35 5.95
CA HIS A 310 -25.80 -7.90 5.47
C HIS A 310 -26.04 -7.49 4.02
N ARG A 311 -26.85 -8.27 3.29
CA ARG A 311 -27.08 -8.06 1.85
C ARG A 311 -27.73 -6.71 1.52
N GLY A 312 -28.53 -6.19 2.44
CA GLY A 312 -29.11 -4.84 2.35
C GLY A 312 -28.15 -3.68 2.63
N MET A 313 -26.91 -3.94 3.04
CA MET A 313 -25.89 -2.90 3.05
C MET A 313 -25.52 -2.60 1.61
N VAL A 314 -26.17 -1.60 1.03
CA VAL A 314 -25.63 -0.93 -0.15
C VAL A 314 -24.35 -0.26 0.33
N MET A 315 -23.20 -0.76 -0.13
CA MET A 315 -21.95 0.00 -0.04
C MET A 315 -22.12 1.25 -0.90
N THR A 316 -22.68 2.30 -0.31
CA THR A 316 -22.64 3.62 -0.93
C THR A 316 -21.19 4.09 -0.91
N VAL A 317 -20.81 4.88 -1.91
CA VAL A 317 -19.42 5.36 -2.18
C VAL A 317 -18.80 6.14 -0.99
N SER A 318 -19.54 6.30 0.11
CA SER A 318 -19.20 7.10 1.28
C SER A 318 -19.16 6.36 2.63
N GLY A 319 -19.24 5.02 2.69
CA GLY A 319 -19.13 4.37 4.00
C GLY A 319 -19.75 2.98 4.13
N LEU A 320 -19.05 1.97 4.67
CA LEU A 320 -19.72 1.03 5.58
C LEU A 320 -20.00 1.76 6.90
N THR A 321 -21.23 1.68 7.35
CA THR A 321 -21.60 2.03 8.72
C THR A 321 -21.11 0.89 9.61
N TYR A 322 -20.11 1.13 10.47
CA TYR A 322 -19.87 0.23 11.59
C TYR A 322 -21.09 0.34 12.51
N PHE A 323 -21.82 -0.75 12.71
CA PHE A 323 -22.62 -0.90 13.90
C PHE A 323 -21.66 -1.41 14.97
N ASP A 324 -21.31 -0.55 15.94
CA ASP A 324 -20.87 -1.03 17.25
C ASP A 324 -21.95 -1.99 17.75
N ASP A 325 -21.52 -3.12 18.32
CA ASP A 325 -22.32 -4.19 18.94
C ASP A 325 -23.82 -3.93 18.98
N PHE A 326 -24.62 -4.78 18.29
CA PHE A 326 -26.08 -4.77 18.43
C PHE A 326 -26.44 -4.61 19.92
N PRO A 327 -27.02 -3.46 20.33
CA PRO A 327 -27.53 -3.36 21.67
C PRO A 327 -28.70 -4.30 21.73
N THR A 328 -28.68 -5.25 22.66
CA THR A 328 -29.88 -6.01 23.02
C THR A 328 -31.00 -5.09 23.50
N ASN A 329 -30.71 -3.80 23.75
CA ASN A 329 -31.58 -2.81 24.34
C ASN A 329 -31.64 -1.50 23.50
N GLY A 330 -32.34 -1.52 22.36
CA GLY A 330 -33.22 -0.44 21.90
C GLY A 330 -32.77 1.03 21.76
N GLU A 331 -31.49 1.41 21.80
CA GLU A 331 -31.06 2.81 21.59
C GLU A 331 -30.39 3.06 20.21
N GLU A 332 -30.90 4.05 19.46
CA GLU A 332 -30.30 4.55 18.22
C GLU A 332 -29.06 5.42 18.51
N ARG A 333 -27.92 5.10 17.87
CA ARG A 333 -26.75 5.99 17.83
C ARG A 333 -26.36 6.36 16.39
N LYS A 334 -25.83 7.58 16.24
CA LYS A 334 -25.36 8.16 14.97
C LYS A 334 -23.94 7.70 14.64
N ALA A 335 -23.75 7.28 13.39
CA ALA A 335 -22.48 6.85 12.81
C ALA A 335 -21.52 8.01 12.50
N THR A 336 -20.22 7.73 12.52
CA THR A 336 -19.15 8.64 12.08
C THR A 336 -18.36 8.04 10.91
N ASN A 337 -17.91 8.90 9.98
CA ASN A 337 -17.32 8.51 8.70
C ASN A 337 -15.84 8.10 8.80
N GLY A 338 -15.49 6.99 8.14
CA GLY A 338 -14.12 6.58 7.79
C GLY A 338 -14.05 6.13 6.32
N SER A 339 -12.86 6.11 5.73
CA SER A 339 -12.61 5.91 4.29
C SER A 339 -12.55 4.43 3.85
N TYR A 340 -13.05 4.09 2.65
CA TYR A 340 -13.26 2.71 2.14
C TYR A 340 -12.50 2.34 0.86
N PRO A 341 -12.42 1.02 0.50
CA PRO A 341 -11.64 0.51 -0.61
C PRO A 341 -12.37 0.62 -1.96
N PHE A 342 -11.73 1.25 -2.94
CA PHE A 342 -12.15 1.27 -4.33
C PHE A 342 -12.11 -0.15 -4.95
N VAL A 343 -13.13 -0.51 -5.74
CA VAL A 343 -13.08 -1.67 -6.63
C VAL A 343 -12.27 -1.28 -7.87
N CYS A 344 -11.16 -1.96 -8.11
CA CYS A 344 -10.32 -1.73 -9.27
C CYS A 344 -10.83 -2.55 -10.44
N GLU A 345 -11.76 -1.99 -11.21
CA GLU A 345 -12.06 -2.54 -12.53
C GLU A 345 -10.87 -2.28 -13.44
N THR A 346 -10.22 -3.36 -13.87
CA THR A 346 -9.38 -3.32 -15.06
C THR A 346 -10.32 -3.10 -16.23
N ALA A 347 -10.27 -1.93 -16.86
CA ALA A 347 -10.98 -1.68 -18.12
C ALA A 347 -10.41 -2.63 -19.19
N SER A 348 -10.96 -3.84 -19.30
CA SER A 348 -10.53 -4.85 -20.28
C SER A 348 -11.25 -4.72 -21.62
N HIS A 349 -12.04 -3.66 -21.85
CA HIS A 349 -12.72 -3.42 -23.11
C HIS A 349 -12.80 -1.93 -23.46
N LEU A 350 -11.69 -1.35 -23.91
CA LEU A 350 -11.70 -0.21 -24.82
C LEU A 350 -10.56 -0.45 -25.83
N VAL A 351 -10.91 -1.14 -26.92
CA VAL A 351 -10.16 -1.14 -28.19
C VAL A 351 -10.75 -0.06 -29.06
#